data_AF-A0A8T3S1E8-F1
#
_entry.id   AF-A0A8T3S1E8-F1
#
_cell.length_a   1.000
_cell.length_b   1.000
_cell.length_c   1.000
_cell.angle_alpha   90.00
_cell.angle_beta   90.00
_cell.angle_gamma   90.00
#
_symmetry.space_group_name_H-M   'P 1'
#
loop_
_entity.id
_entity.type
_entity.pdbx_description
1 polymer ?
#
loop_
_entity_poly.entity_id
_entity_poly.type
_entity_poly.pdbx_seq_one_letter_code
_entity_poly.pdbx_strand_id
1 'polypeptide(L)'
;QLLPGLSARGALELVADPVVGRGLVLVDAPDFDSVELANRALAVELLEAADLVVFVTTATRYADQMPWTMLERARQRGVPLLAILNRLPPEADDADAVVADYAAMLQHGRLGESGAFGALEVVPVAEGALEPGRDALSVDAVSPIRDALARLTADESARRELTRRSLGAALEGLPPAVEEVAREVDEERAATAMLLDVAERAYGDRRQSLGAELGRGTFMRVEVLRQWQEFVGAGQVARILAQGIGRVAAGLRSLIRPGPPAPAIEVREAAFADLVALAVQHADAAARRTATTWIDDPYGAAALAERAALWGASPKLGDRLGSDLDAWAASIGDRIRAMGEQRKGWARVASIGVNAVGTSAILAVFVHTGGLTGAEVGITAATAVINQKLLEAVFGEANVAAFVSRAREDLGAILDAAFADERDRFGSALGGLPPADDLGTVLRDAARRASRVDVS
;
A
#
# COMPACT_ATOMS: atom_id res chain seq x y z
N GLN A 1 -19.28 13.67 -26.49
CA GLN A 1 -18.37 14.59 -25.76
C GLN A 1 -16.89 14.27 -26.00
N LEU A 2 -16.54 13.02 -26.36
CA LEU A 2 -15.17 12.59 -26.69
C LEU A 2 -14.52 13.40 -27.84
N LEU A 3 -15.16 13.50 -29.01
CA LEU A 3 -14.59 14.22 -30.17
C LEU A 3 -14.33 15.72 -29.91
N PRO A 4 -15.27 16.49 -29.31
CA PRO A 4 -14.98 17.86 -28.89
C PRO A 4 -13.85 17.96 -27.84
N GLY A 5 -13.75 17.00 -26.92
CA GLY A 5 -12.69 16.95 -25.91
C GLY A 5 -11.31 16.64 -26.50
N LEU A 6 -11.25 15.73 -27.47
CA LEU A 6 -10.03 15.41 -28.24
C LEU A 6 -9.57 16.59 -29.09
N SER A 7 -10.51 17.27 -29.75
CA SER A 7 -10.21 18.49 -30.51
C SER A 7 -9.72 19.63 -29.60
N ALA A 8 -10.33 19.81 -28.42
CA ALA A 8 -9.91 20.83 -27.46
C ALA A 8 -8.49 20.63 -26.90
N ARG A 9 -7.99 19.39 -26.90
CA ARG A 9 -6.61 19.04 -26.51
C ARG A 9 -5.61 19.13 -27.68
N GLY A 10 -6.07 19.55 -28.87
CA GLY A 10 -5.23 19.64 -30.07
C GLY A 10 -4.90 18.29 -30.70
N ALA A 11 -5.59 17.21 -30.31
CA ALA A 11 -5.33 15.86 -30.81
C ALA A 11 -6.08 15.55 -32.12
N LEU A 12 -7.11 16.32 -32.46
CA LEU A 12 -7.91 16.17 -33.68
C LEU A 12 -8.28 17.53 -34.28
N GLU A 13 -8.20 17.64 -35.61
CA GLU A 13 -8.77 18.75 -36.38
C GLU A 13 -10.19 18.38 -36.85
N LEU A 14 -11.17 19.25 -36.59
CA LEU A 14 -12.54 19.04 -37.00
C LEU A 14 -12.84 19.80 -38.29
N VAL A 15 -13.13 19.06 -39.36
CA VAL A 15 -13.50 19.61 -40.66
C VAL A 15 -14.94 19.24 -40.99
N ALA A 16 -15.77 20.21 -41.33
CA ALA A 16 -17.14 19.97 -41.79
C ALA A 16 -17.15 19.78 -43.31
N ASP A 17 -17.47 18.57 -43.77
CA ASP A 17 -17.61 18.25 -45.19
C ASP A 17 -19.09 18.00 -45.53
N PRO A 18 -19.69 18.80 -46.45
CA PRO A 18 -21.09 18.64 -46.84
C PRO A 18 -21.39 17.33 -47.60
N VAL A 19 -20.38 16.64 -48.11
CA VAL A 19 -20.50 15.32 -48.75
C VAL A 19 -20.70 14.22 -47.70
N VAL A 20 -20.16 14.41 -46.50
CA VAL A 20 -20.36 13.49 -45.37
C VAL A 20 -21.75 13.75 -44.80
N GLY A 21 -22.67 12.81 -45.06
CA GLY A 21 -24.07 12.91 -44.64
C GLY A 21 -24.23 13.11 -43.13
N ARG A 22 -25.37 13.66 -42.71
CA ARG A 22 -25.67 13.87 -41.28
C ARG A 22 -25.61 12.55 -40.52
N GLY A 23 -24.97 12.57 -39.35
CA GLY A 23 -24.88 11.41 -38.46
C GLY A 23 -23.68 10.49 -38.72
N LEU A 24 -22.77 10.87 -39.62
CA LEU A 24 -21.48 10.20 -39.82
C LEU A 24 -20.34 11.14 -39.42
N VAL A 25 -19.37 10.59 -38.70
CA VAL A 25 -18.07 11.23 -38.47
C VAL A 25 -17.01 10.24 -38.93
N LEU A 26 -16.14 10.70 -39.82
CA LEU A 26 -14.95 9.96 -40.22
C LEU A 26 -13.76 10.54 -39.46
N VAL A 27 -12.98 9.68 -38.83
CA VAL A 27 -11.77 10.06 -38.12
C VAL A 27 -10.63 9.30 -38.78
N ASP A 28 -9.70 10.05 -39.37
CA ASP A 28 -8.44 9.48 -39.83
C ASP A 28 -7.54 9.26 -38.59
N ALA A 29 -7.24 7.99 -38.32
CA ALA A 29 -6.51 7.60 -37.12
C ALA A 29 -5.01 7.51 -37.42
N PRO A 30 -4.13 7.85 -36.46
CA PRO A 30 -2.70 7.58 -36.60
C PRO A 30 -2.44 6.08 -36.75
N ASP A 31 -1.31 5.72 -37.37
CA ASP A 31 -0.91 4.33 -37.51
C ASP A 31 -0.67 3.65 -36.14
N PHE A 32 -1.15 2.42 -36.00
CA PHE A 32 -0.97 1.63 -34.78
C PHE A 32 0.48 1.19 -34.52
N ASP A 33 1.32 1.17 -35.56
CA ASP A 33 2.75 0.88 -35.51
C ASP A 33 3.62 2.17 -35.48
N SER A 34 3.00 3.34 -35.26
CA SER A 34 3.73 4.60 -35.14
C SER A 34 4.82 4.51 -34.07
N VAL A 35 6.00 5.09 -34.34
CA VAL A 35 7.10 5.18 -33.38
C VAL A 35 6.77 6.10 -32.19
N GLU A 36 5.88 7.06 -32.41
CA GLU A 36 5.44 8.03 -31.42
C GLU A 36 4.42 7.41 -30.45
N LEU A 37 4.72 7.43 -29.15
CA LEU A 37 3.85 6.88 -28.12
C LEU A 37 2.48 7.57 -28.08
N ALA A 38 2.45 8.89 -28.27
CA ALA A 38 1.22 9.67 -28.26
C ALA A 38 0.27 9.25 -29.39
N ASN A 39 0.79 8.95 -30.58
CA ASN A 39 0.00 8.50 -31.72
C ASN A 39 -0.61 7.11 -31.47
N ARG A 40 0.19 6.17 -30.92
CA ARG A 40 -0.33 4.85 -30.54
C ARG A 40 -1.43 4.94 -29.48
N ALA A 41 -1.25 5.81 -28.49
CA ALA A 41 -2.26 6.03 -27.45
C ALA A 41 -3.56 6.62 -28.04
N LEU A 42 -3.44 7.60 -28.94
CA LEU A 42 -4.60 8.19 -29.62
C LEU A 42 -5.32 7.17 -30.52
N ALA A 43 -4.58 6.36 -31.28
CA ALA A 43 -5.17 5.32 -32.14
C ALA A 43 -5.98 4.29 -31.31
N VAL A 44 -5.49 3.93 -30.12
CA VAL A 44 -6.24 3.09 -29.18
C VAL A 44 -7.48 3.84 -28.68
N GLU A 45 -7.36 5.08 -28.19
CA GLU A 45 -8.51 5.89 -27.71
C GLU A 45 -9.61 6.03 -28.77
N LEU A 46 -9.22 6.21 -30.05
CA LEU A 46 -10.15 6.26 -31.17
C LEU A 46 -10.84 4.92 -31.44
N LEU A 47 -10.09 3.81 -31.40
CA LEU A 47 -10.66 2.47 -31.51
C LEU A 47 -11.66 2.20 -30.37
N GLU A 48 -11.39 2.68 -29.16
CA GLU A 48 -12.27 2.52 -27.99
C GLU A 48 -13.60 3.26 -28.13
N ALA A 49 -13.60 4.36 -28.89
CA ALA A 49 -14.74 5.25 -29.08
C ALA A 49 -15.51 4.99 -30.39
N ALA A 50 -15.00 4.13 -31.27
CA ALA A 50 -15.56 3.91 -32.60
C ALA A 50 -16.78 2.98 -32.58
N ASP A 51 -17.85 3.39 -33.28
CA ASP A 51 -19.00 2.51 -33.59
C ASP A 51 -18.69 1.54 -34.75
N LEU A 52 -17.70 1.86 -35.59
CA LEU A 52 -17.25 1.09 -36.75
C LEU A 52 -15.78 1.39 -37.01
N VAL A 53 -15.00 0.36 -37.32
CA VAL A 53 -13.61 0.50 -37.78
C VAL A 53 -13.53 0.13 -39.25
N VAL A 54 -13.01 1.07 -40.05
CA VAL A 54 -12.60 0.81 -41.43
C VAL A 54 -11.12 0.43 -41.40
N PHE A 55 -10.85 -0.86 -41.46
CA PHE A 55 -9.50 -1.39 -41.37
C PHE A 55 -8.87 -1.47 -42.76
N VAL A 56 -7.84 -0.66 -43.01
CA VAL A 56 -7.13 -0.61 -44.29
C VAL A 56 -5.77 -1.28 -44.13
N THR A 57 -5.47 -2.25 -45.00
CA THR A 57 -4.13 -2.84 -45.12
C THR A 57 -3.73 -2.97 -46.59
N THR A 58 -2.49 -3.36 -46.87
CA THR A 58 -1.97 -3.54 -48.23
C THR A 58 -1.73 -5.02 -48.57
N ALA A 59 -1.73 -5.34 -49.86
CA ALA A 59 -1.36 -6.67 -50.38
C ALA A 59 0.04 -7.16 -49.91
N THR A 60 0.89 -6.26 -49.44
CA THR A 60 2.24 -6.57 -48.95
C THR A 60 2.37 -6.61 -47.44
N ARG A 61 1.36 -6.16 -46.68
CA ARG A 61 1.41 -6.01 -45.20
C ARG A 61 0.22 -6.63 -44.47
N TYR A 62 -0.74 -7.25 -45.19
CA TYR A 62 -1.92 -7.86 -44.56
C TYR A 62 -1.58 -8.98 -43.56
N ALA A 63 -0.40 -9.59 -43.68
CA ALA A 63 0.09 -10.62 -42.77
C ALA A 63 0.94 -10.10 -41.60
N ASP A 64 1.13 -8.79 -41.46
CA ASP A 64 1.96 -8.20 -40.39
C ASP A 64 1.30 -8.33 -39.01
N GLN A 65 2.08 -8.67 -37.99
CA GLN A 65 1.56 -8.99 -36.65
C GLN A 65 0.87 -7.82 -35.93
N MET A 66 1.37 -6.59 -36.10
CA MET A 66 0.83 -5.43 -35.39
C MET A 66 -0.64 -5.15 -35.75
N PRO A 67 -1.03 -5.07 -37.04
CA PRO A 67 -2.43 -4.95 -37.42
C PRO A 67 -3.33 -6.09 -36.90
N TRP A 68 -2.85 -7.33 -36.87
CA TRP A 68 -3.59 -8.47 -36.29
C TRP A 68 -3.87 -8.30 -34.79
N THR A 69 -2.91 -7.73 -34.04
CA THR A 69 -3.11 -7.42 -32.62
C THR A 69 -4.24 -6.41 -32.42
N MET A 70 -4.42 -5.48 -33.37
CA MET A 70 -5.49 -4.48 -33.31
C MET A 70 -6.85 -5.05 -33.72
N LEU A 71 -6.88 -5.91 -34.75
CA LEU A 71 -8.10 -6.63 -35.12
C LEU A 71 -8.61 -7.51 -33.97
N GLU A 72 -7.71 -8.17 -33.25
CA GLU A 72 -8.06 -8.95 -32.06
C GLU A 72 -8.64 -8.07 -30.94
N ARG A 73 -8.07 -6.87 -30.71
CA ARG A 73 -8.64 -5.90 -29.75
C ARG A 73 -10.02 -5.40 -30.18
N ALA A 74 -10.20 -5.09 -31.47
CA ALA A 74 -11.49 -4.68 -32.01
C ALA A 74 -12.55 -5.78 -31.84
N ARG A 75 -12.16 -7.04 -32.11
CA ARG A 75 -13.00 -8.24 -31.91
C ARG A 75 -13.36 -8.46 -30.45
N GLN A 76 -12.41 -8.33 -29.53
CA GLN A 76 -12.66 -8.47 -28.09
C GLN A 76 -13.64 -7.42 -27.56
N ARG A 77 -13.61 -6.21 -28.12
CA ARG A 77 -14.64 -5.17 -27.86
C ARG A 77 -15.96 -5.39 -28.61
N GLY A 78 -15.97 -6.28 -29.60
CA GLY A 78 -17.06 -6.43 -30.57
C GLY A 78 -17.35 -5.17 -31.39
N VAL A 79 -16.32 -4.36 -31.68
CA VAL A 79 -16.45 -3.24 -32.62
C VAL A 79 -16.61 -3.81 -34.02
N PRO A 80 -17.69 -3.47 -34.74
CA PRO A 80 -17.88 -3.89 -36.11
C PRO A 80 -16.77 -3.38 -37.04
N LEU A 81 -16.46 -4.16 -38.08
CA LEU A 81 -15.36 -3.94 -39.00
C LEU A 81 -15.84 -3.85 -40.45
N LEU A 82 -15.13 -3.03 -41.23
CA LEU A 82 -15.09 -3.07 -42.69
C LEU A 82 -13.63 -3.24 -43.11
N ALA A 83 -13.29 -4.33 -43.80
CA ALA A 83 -11.91 -4.59 -44.19
C ALA A 83 -11.65 -4.11 -45.62
N ILE A 84 -10.55 -3.40 -45.82
CA ILE A 84 -10.09 -2.92 -47.12
C ILE A 84 -8.69 -3.47 -47.38
N LEU A 85 -8.54 -4.18 -48.49
CA LEU A 85 -7.26 -4.67 -48.97
C LEU A 85 -6.82 -3.82 -50.16
N ASN A 86 -5.91 -2.88 -49.89
CA ASN A 86 -5.44 -1.88 -50.83
C ASN A 86 -4.17 -2.34 -51.56
N ARG A 87 -3.86 -1.65 -52.67
CA ARG A 87 -2.67 -1.89 -53.50
C ARG A 87 -2.57 -3.35 -53.98
N LEU A 88 -3.69 -3.91 -54.42
CA LEU A 88 -3.69 -5.21 -55.06
C LEU A 88 -2.98 -5.16 -56.42
N PRO A 89 -2.26 -6.21 -56.81
CA PRO A 89 -1.61 -6.27 -58.12
C PRO A 89 -2.65 -6.12 -59.24
N PRO A 90 -2.27 -5.53 -60.39
CA PRO A 90 -3.19 -5.34 -61.51
C PRO A 90 -3.56 -6.66 -62.21
N GLU A 91 -2.73 -7.70 -62.07
CA GLU A 91 -3.01 -9.05 -62.55
C GLU A 91 -4.13 -9.70 -61.71
N ALA A 92 -5.25 -10.05 -62.37
CA ALA A 92 -6.44 -10.57 -61.69
C ALA A 92 -6.18 -11.85 -60.89
N ASP A 93 -5.42 -12.80 -61.45
CA ASP A 93 -5.12 -14.08 -60.79
C ASP A 93 -4.31 -13.87 -59.50
N ASP A 94 -3.33 -12.94 -59.52
CA ASP A 94 -2.53 -12.62 -58.34
C ASP A 94 -3.36 -11.86 -57.30
N ALA A 95 -4.22 -10.93 -57.73
CA ALA A 95 -5.10 -10.19 -56.84
C ALA A 95 -6.09 -11.13 -56.12
N ASP A 96 -6.71 -12.05 -56.86
CA ASP A 96 -7.65 -13.03 -56.33
C ASP A 96 -6.97 -13.97 -55.31
N ALA A 97 -5.72 -14.40 -55.59
CA ALA A 97 -4.95 -15.21 -54.66
C ALA A 97 -4.69 -14.49 -53.33
N VAL A 98 -4.30 -13.22 -53.36
CA VAL A 98 -4.04 -12.43 -52.15
C VAL A 98 -5.34 -12.16 -51.37
N VAL A 99 -6.43 -11.83 -52.05
CA VAL A 99 -7.75 -11.63 -51.41
C VAL A 99 -8.22 -12.92 -50.73
N ALA A 100 -8.07 -14.07 -51.40
CA ALA A 100 -8.44 -15.36 -50.85
C ALA A 100 -7.62 -15.71 -49.60
N ASP A 101 -6.31 -15.47 -49.63
CA ASP A 101 -5.43 -15.72 -48.48
C ASP A 101 -5.81 -14.82 -47.30
N TYR A 102 -5.97 -13.51 -47.52
CA TYR A 102 -6.38 -12.57 -46.48
C TYR A 102 -7.74 -12.93 -45.87
N ALA A 103 -8.72 -13.30 -46.71
CA ALA A 103 -10.03 -13.77 -46.25
C ALA A 103 -9.92 -15.05 -45.40
N ALA A 104 -9.05 -15.99 -45.79
CA ALA A 104 -8.78 -17.19 -45.01
C ALA A 104 -8.16 -16.82 -43.66
N MET A 105 -7.19 -15.90 -43.61
CA MET A 105 -6.61 -15.44 -42.35
C MET A 105 -7.65 -14.78 -41.43
N LEU A 106 -8.56 -13.96 -41.97
CA LEU A 106 -9.63 -13.33 -41.19
C LEU A 106 -10.57 -14.36 -40.57
N GLN A 107 -10.87 -15.44 -41.29
CA GLN A 107 -11.64 -16.57 -40.76
C GLN A 107 -10.89 -17.32 -39.66
N HIS A 108 -9.59 -17.60 -39.83
CA HIS A 108 -8.75 -18.21 -38.80
C HIS A 108 -8.65 -17.35 -37.54
N GLY A 109 -8.58 -16.03 -37.71
CA GLY A 109 -8.64 -15.04 -36.64
C GLY A 109 -10.02 -14.86 -36.01
N ARG A 110 -11.03 -15.63 -36.45
CA ARG A 110 -12.42 -15.57 -35.98
C ARG A 110 -13.07 -14.18 -36.12
N LEU A 111 -12.67 -13.43 -37.14
CA LEU A 111 -13.19 -12.09 -37.46
C LEU A 111 -14.36 -12.13 -38.44
N GLY A 112 -14.71 -13.29 -38.99
CA GLY A 112 -15.76 -13.43 -40.01
C GLY A 112 -17.12 -12.87 -39.60
N GLU A 113 -17.47 -12.92 -38.31
CA GLU A 113 -18.74 -12.40 -37.76
C GLU A 113 -18.63 -10.94 -37.27
N SER A 114 -17.43 -10.35 -37.33
CA SER A 114 -17.17 -8.98 -36.88
C SER A 114 -17.58 -7.93 -37.91
N GLY A 115 -18.25 -8.31 -38.99
CA GLY A 115 -18.63 -7.37 -40.06
C GLY A 115 -19.70 -6.37 -39.64
N ALA A 116 -19.57 -5.15 -40.18
CA ALA A 116 -20.55 -4.07 -40.03
C ALA A 116 -21.98 -4.51 -40.37
N PHE A 117 -22.14 -5.40 -41.35
CA PHE A 117 -23.43 -5.91 -41.83
C PHE A 117 -23.62 -7.42 -41.57
N GLY A 118 -22.95 -7.96 -40.56
CA GLY A 118 -23.08 -9.36 -40.13
C GLY A 118 -21.84 -10.18 -40.49
N ALA A 119 -21.52 -10.30 -41.78
CA ALA A 119 -20.27 -10.93 -42.23
C ALA A 119 -19.21 -9.88 -42.57
N LEU A 120 -17.95 -10.17 -42.25
CA LEU A 120 -16.83 -9.31 -42.61
C LEU A 120 -16.54 -9.46 -44.10
N GLU A 121 -16.89 -8.43 -44.87
CA GLU A 121 -16.56 -8.32 -46.28
C GLU A 121 -15.19 -7.63 -46.44
N VAL A 122 -14.39 -8.14 -47.37
CA VAL A 122 -13.13 -7.53 -47.79
C VAL A 122 -13.39 -6.75 -49.07
N VAL A 123 -13.08 -5.45 -49.06
CA VAL A 123 -13.14 -4.61 -50.25
C VAL A 123 -11.77 -4.57 -50.92
N PRO A 124 -11.59 -5.18 -52.11
CA PRO A 124 -10.35 -5.12 -52.85
C PRO A 124 -10.19 -3.78 -53.56
N VAL A 125 -9.00 -3.17 -53.47
CA VAL A 125 -8.64 -1.95 -54.21
C VAL A 125 -7.33 -2.17 -54.97
N ALA A 126 -7.40 -2.05 -56.30
CA ALA A 126 -6.25 -2.23 -57.18
C ALA A 126 -5.21 -1.13 -57.02
N GLU A 127 -3.93 -1.48 -57.16
CA GLU A 127 -2.83 -0.52 -57.20
C GLU A 127 -2.96 0.40 -58.43
N GLY A 128 -2.75 1.69 -58.23
CA GLY A 128 -2.84 2.68 -59.31
C GLY A 128 -4.26 3.03 -59.73
N ALA A 129 -5.29 2.62 -58.98
CA ALA A 129 -6.68 3.01 -59.20
C ALA A 129 -6.93 4.48 -58.79
N LEU A 130 -6.24 5.41 -59.43
CA LEU A 130 -6.29 6.84 -59.17
C LEU A 130 -7.25 7.54 -60.14
N GLU A 131 -7.93 8.57 -59.65
CA GLU A 131 -8.76 9.45 -60.45
C GLU A 131 -7.87 10.36 -61.32
N PRO A 132 -8.10 10.45 -62.65
CA PRO A 132 -7.28 11.30 -63.52
C PRO A 132 -7.25 12.77 -63.07
N GLY A 133 -6.06 13.31 -62.83
CA GLY A 133 -5.86 14.71 -62.46
C GLY A 133 -6.15 15.04 -60.99
N ARG A 134 -6.31 14.04 -60.13
CA ARG A 134 -6.41 14.20 -58.67
C ARG A 134 -5.50 13.21 -57.97
N ASP A 135 -5.02 13.59 -56.79
CA ASP A 135 -4.31 12.66 -55.89
C ASP A 135 -5.31 11.94 -54.99
N ALA A 136 -6.19 11.15 -55.62
CA ALA A 136 -7.28 10.43 -54.96
C ALA A 136 -7.59 9.12 -55.70
N LEU A 137 -8.11 8.13 -54.99
CA LEU A 137 -8.61 6.89 -55.61
C LEU A 137 -9.81 7.19 -56.53
N SER A 138 -9.95 6.40 -57.59
CA SER A 138 -11.07 6.53 -58.53
C SER A 138 -12.40 6.22 -57.85
N VAL A 139 -13.45 6.92 -58.26
CA VAL A 139 -14.79 6.76 -57.65
C VAL A 139 -15.29 5.31 -57.75
N ASP A 140 -14.98 4.63 -58.86
CA ASP A 140 -15.35 3.24 -59.09
C ASP A 140 -14.61 2.28 -58.15
N ALA A 141 -13.32 2.52 -57.90
CA ALA A 141 -12.51 1.65 -57.04
C ALA A 141 -12.95 1.69 -55.56
N VAL A 142 -13.47 2.82 -55.10
CA VAL A 142 -13.98 2.99 -53.73
C VAL A 142 -15.50 2.89 -53.63
N SER A 143 -16.21 2.60 -54.74
CA SER A 143 -17.68 2.56 -54.75
C SER A 143 -18.26 1.59 -53.70
N PRO A 144 -17.70 0.39 -53.46
CA PRO A 144 -18.23 -0.51 -52.43
C PRO A 144 -18.14 0.08 -51.01
N ILE A 145 -17.09 0.84 -50.72
CA ILE A 145 -16.90 1.54 -49.44
C ILE A 145 -17.92 2.66 -49.31
N ARG A 146 -18.07 3.45 -50.39
CA ARG A 146 -19.06 4.55 -50.43
C ARG A 146 -20.47 4.04 -50.26
N ASP A 147 -20.82 2.93 -50.90
CA ASP A 147 -22.13 2.30 -50.79
C ASP A 147 -22.37 1.75 -49.38
N ALA A 148 -21.37 1.11 -48.76
CA ALA A 148 -21.46 0.67 -47.37
C ALA A 148 -21.73 1.83 -46.40
N LEU A 149 -20.99 2.93 -46.51
CA LEU A 149 -21.19 4.13 -45.69
C LEU A 149 -22.52 4.85 -46.03
N ALA A 150 -22.93 4.85 -47.29
CA ALA A 150 -24.21 5.39 -47.73
C ALA A 150 -25.39 4.60 -47.16
N ARG A 151 -25.30 3.26 -47.10
CA ARG A 151 -26.31 2.41 -46.43
C ARG A 151 -26.44 2.79 -44.95
N LEU A 152 -25.32 2.95 -44.24
CA LEU A 152 -25.33 3.38 -42.85
C LEU A 152 -25.93 4.77 -42.67
N THR A 153 -25.66 5.73 -43.57
CA THR A 153 -26.22 7.09 -43.44
C THR A 153 -27.70 7.17 -43.85
N ALA A 154 -28.15 6.34 -44.80
CA ALA A 154 -29.54 6.30 -45.24
C ALA A 154 -30.47 5.56 -44.28
N ASP A 155 -29.97 4.51 -43.61
CA ASP A 155 -30.77 3.65 -42.75
C ASP A 155 -30.51 3.94 -41.25
N GLU A 156 -31.45 4.64 -40.63
CA GLU A 156 -31.40 4.90 -39.20
C GLU A 156 -31.50 3.63 -38.35
N SER A 157 -32.23 2.61 -38.82
CA SER A 157 -32.35 1.33 -38.11
C SER A 157 -31.04 0.56 -38.13
N ALA A 158 -30.33 0.55 -39.26
CA ALA A 158 -29.00 -0.05 -39.37
C ALA A 158 -27.98 0.63 -38.45
N ARG A 159 -27.99 1.97 -38.34
CA ARG A 159 -27.11 2.67 -37.37
C ARG A 159 -27.42 2.32 -35.93
N ARG A 160 -28.71 2.32 -35.58
CA ARG A 160 -29.13 1.98 -34.21
C ARG A 160 -28.71 0.55 -33.86
N GLU A 161 -28.88 -0.39 -34.79
CA GLU A 161 -28.45 -1.78 -34.59
C GLU A 161 -26.93 -1.90 -34.46
N LEU A 162 -26.16 -1.17 -35.27
CA LEU A 162 -24.69 -1.14 -35.18
C LEU A 162 -24.22 -0.63 -33.80
N THR A 163 -24.74 0.53 -33.37
CA THR A 163 -24.43 1.10 -32.06
C THR A 163 -24.89 0.18 -30.93
N ARG A 164 -26.05 -0.46 -31.06
CA ARG A 164 -26.57 -1.44 -30.08
C ARG A 164 -25.66 -2.65 -29.95
N ARG A 165 -25.20 -3.21 -31.07
CA ARG A 165 -24.24 -4.33 -31.10
C ARG A 165 -22.91 -3.94 -30.45
N SER A 166 -22.36 -2.78 -30.80
CA SER A 166 -21.10 -2.28 -30.21
C SER A 166 -21.24 -2.04 -28.70
N LEU A 167 -22.33 -1.40 -28.26
CA LEU A 167 -22.60 -1.19 -26.83
C LEU A 167 -22.81 -2.51 -26.08
N GLY A 168 -23.58 -3.45 -26.64
CA GLY A 168 -23.80 -4.77 -26.05
C GLY A 168 -22.48 -5.52 -25.85
N ALA A 169 -21.62 -5.54 -26.87
CA ALA A 169 -20.31 -6.19 -26.77
C ALA A 169 -19.38 -5.48 -25.76
N ALA A 170 -19.40 -4.15 -25.70
CA ALA A 170 -18.65 -3.41 -24.68
C ALA A 170 -19.12 -3.77 -23.26
N LEU A 171 -20.44 -3.88 -23.04
CA LEU A 171 -21.02 -4.27 -21.74
C LEU A 171 -20.71 -5.74 -21.39
N GLU A 172 -20.72 -6.64 -22.36
CA GLU A 172 -20.32 -8.04 -22.19
C GLU A 172 -18.82 -8.20 -21.87
N GLY A 173 -17.99 -7.28 -22.36
CA GLY A 173 -16.54 -7.24 -22.08
C GLY A 173 -16.17 -6.65 -20.71
N LEU A 174 -17.09 -5.95 -20.02
CA LEU A 174 -16.81 -5.35 -18.73
C LEU A 174 -16.48 -6.36 -17.62
N PRO A 175 -17.22 -7.48 -17.43
CA PRO A 175 -16.92 -8.44 -16.37
C PRO A 175 -15.49 -8.99 -16.38
N PRO A 176 -14.93 -9.52 -17.49
CA PRO A 176 -13.55 -10.02 -17.49
C PRO A 176 -12.52 -8.92 -17.26
N ALA A 177 -12.72 -7.71 -17.83
CA ALA A 177 -11.81 -6.58 -17.61
C ALA A 177 -11.81 -6.11 -16.15
N VAL A 178 -12.98 -6.05 -15.53
CA VAL A 178 -13.12 -5.68 -14.12
C VAL A 178 -12.62 -6.78 -13.19
N GLU A 179 -12.77 -8.05 -13.56
CA GLU A 179 -12.23 -9.17 -12.77
C GLU A 179 -10.71 -9.12 -12.63
N GLU A 180 -9.99 -8.72 -13.67
CA GLU A 180 -8.53 -8.55 -13.62
C GLU A 180 -8.13 -7.52 -12.55
N VAL A 181 -8.77 -6.35 -12.57
CA VAL A 181 -8.55 -5.29 -11.57
C VAL A 181 -9.00 -5.72 -10.18
N ALA A 182 -10.17 -6.37 -10.07
CA ALA A 182 -10.70 -6.83 -8.78
C ALA A 182 -9.77 -7.87 -8.13
N ARG A 183 -9.20 -8.78 -8.92
CA ARG A 183 -8.21 -9.77 -8.44
C ARG A 183 -6.96 -9.08 -7.89
N GLU A 184 -6.42 -8.08 -8.57
CA GLU A 184 -5.24 -7.34 -8.09
C GLU A 184 -5.54 -6.62 -6.77
N VAL A 185 -6.72 -6.00 -6.66
CA VAL A 185 -7.18 -5.38 -5.41
C VAL A 185 -7.30 -6.40 -4.28
N ASP A 186 -7.82 -7.60 -4.55
CA ASP A 186 -7.94 -8.67 -3.56
C ASP A 186 -6.56 -9.18 -3.10
N GLU A 187 -5.62 -9.32 -4.03
CA GLU A 187 -4.23 -9.73 -3.75
C GLU A 187 -3.50 -8.68 -2.88
N GLU A 188 -3.62 -7.39 -3.21
CA GLU A 188 -3.04 -6.29 -2.43
C GLU A 188 -3.63 -6.25 -1.01
N ARG A 189 -4.94 -6.45 -0.86
CA ARG A 189 -5.61 -6.50 0.44
C ARG A 189 -5.15 -7.69 1.27
N ALA A 190 -5.07 -8.87 0.66
CA ALA A 190 -4.60 -10.08 1.34
C ALA A 190 -3.15 -9.92 1.82
N ALA A 191 -2.27 -9.39 0.96
CA ALA A 191 -0.88 -9.10 1.32
C ALA A 191 -0.78 -8.09 2.46
N THR A 192 -1.53 -6.98 2.39
CA THR A 192 -1.56 -5.96 3.45
C THR A 192 -2.01 -6.54 4.79
N ALA A 193 -3.08 -7.36 4.80
CA ALA A 193 -3.56 -8.01 6.01
C ALA A 193 -2.51 -8.96 6.61
N MET A 194 -1.83 -9.74 5.76
CA MET A 194 -0.74 -10.63 6.19
C MET A 194 0.44 -9.85 6.79
N LEU A 195 0.84 -8.74 6.17
CA LEU A 195 1.95 -7.90 6.64
C LEU A 195 1.64 -7.22 7.98
N LEU A 196 0.40 -6.76 8.17
CA LEU A 196 -0.06 -6.20 9.45
C LEU A 196 -0.07 -7.26 10.56
N ASP A 197 -0.51 -8.47 10.27
CA ASP A 197 -0.51 -9.58 11.22
C ASP A 197 0.91 -10.01 11.60
N VAL A 198 1.88 -9.93 10.68
CA VAL A 198 3.31 -10.10 11.00
C VAL A 198 3.78 -9.08 12.03
N ALA A 199 3.43 -7.79 11.85
CA ALA A 199 3.78 -6.74 12.81
C ALA A 199 3.08 -6.96 14.16
N GLU A 200 1.78 -7.27 14.16
CA GLU A 200 0.99 -7.57 15.36
C GLU A 200 1.64 -8.69 16.18
N ARG A 201 1.94 -9.82 15.54
CA ARG A 201 2.58 -10.96 16.20
C ARG A 201 3.98 -10.63 16.71
N ALA A 202 4.82 -9.97 15.90
CA ALA A 202 6.19 -9.67 16.29
C ALA A 202 6.27 -8.72 17.50
N TYR A 203 5.42 -7.70 17.55
CA TYR A 203 5.32 -6.75 18.65
C TYR A 203 4.65 -7.38 19.88
N GLY A 204 3.58 -8.15 19.70
CA GLY A 204 2.91 -8.89 20.77
C GLY A 204 3.86 -9.86 21.48
N ASP A 205 4.61 -10.65 20.72
CA ASP A 205 5.60 -11.60 21.25
C ASP A 205 6.70 -10.90 22.05
N ARG A 206 7.23 -9.77 21.53
CA ARG A 206 8.27 -9.01 22.24
C ARG A 206 7.71 -8.34 23.49
N ARG A 207 6.48 -7.82 23.43
CA ARG A 207 5.83 -7.22 24.59
C ARG A 207 5.58 -8.24 25.70
N GLN A 208 5.14 -9.44 25.36
CA GLN A 208 4.99 -10.55 26.31
C GLN A 208 6.35 -10.95 26.89
N SER A 209 7.38 -11.06 26.04
CA SER A 209 8.75 -11.39 26.45
C SER A 209 9.33 -10.36 27.43
N LEU A 210 9.15 -9.07 27.14
CA LEU A 210 9.48 -7.97 28.05
C LEU A 210 8.76 -8.14 29.39
N GLY A 211 7.45 -8.41 29.39
CA GLY A 211 6.68 -8.66 30.61
C GLY A 211 7.21 -9.85 31.43
N ALA A 212 7.63 -10.92 30.75
CA ALA A 212 8.20 -12.10 31.38
C ALA A 212 9.63 -11.89 31.92
N GLU A 213 10.44 -11.04 31.27
CA GLU A 213 11.76 -10.64 31.76
C GLU A 213 11.65 -9.71 32.97
N LEU A 214 10.76 -8.72 32.90
CA LEU A 214 10.43 -7.87 34.04
C LEU A 214 9.96 -8.71 35.22
N GLY A 215 9.09 -9.70 34.98
CA GLY A 215 8.54 -10.63 35.98
C GLY A 215 9.56 -11.61 36.61
N ARG A 216 10.67 -11.89 35.92
CA ARG A 216 11.70 -12.84 36.38
C ARG A 216 12.86 -12.17 37.11
N GLY A 217 12.92 -10.84 37.14
CA GLY A 217 13.98 -10.11 37.84
C GLY A 217 15.36 -10.24 37.18
N THR A 218 15.42 -10.56 35.88
CA THR A 218 16.67 -10.66 35.11
C THR A 218 17.29 -9.28 34.81
N PHE A 219 17.18 -8.32 35.73
CA PHE A 219 17.85 -7.03 35.66
C PHE A 219 19.30 -7.20 36.14
N MET A 220 20.18 -7.67 35.26
CA MET A 220 21.61 -7.68 35.52
C MET A 220 22.37 -7.13 34.32
N ARG A 221 22.97 -5.96 34.57
CA ARG A 221 24.01 -5.16 33.90
C ARG A 221 25.05 -5.85 32.98
N VAL A 222 25.04 -7.16 32.84
CA VAL A 222 26.12 -7.94 32.20
C VAL A 222 25.72 -8.47 30.81
N GLU A 223 24.46 -8.86 30.61
CA GLU A 223 24.04 -9.48 29.36
C GLU A 223 23.73 -8.44 28.26
N VAL A 224 23.21 -7.28 28.65
CA VAL A 224 22.86 -6.18 27.74
C VAL A 224 24.10 -5.58 27.08
N LEU A 225 25.23 -5.47 27.79
CA LEU A 225 26.50 -4.97 27.22
C LEU A 225 27.19 -6.03 26.34
N ARG A 226 27.06 -7.31 26.69
CA ARG A 226 27.66 -8.43 25.95
C ARG A 226 26.94 -8.66 24.63
N GLN A 227 25.60 -8.58 24.62
CA GLN A 227 24.79 -8.76 23.42
C GLN A 227 24.79 -7.53 22.51
N TRP A 228 25.01 -6.32 23.07
CA TRP A 228 25.28 -5.12 22.27
C TRP A 228 26.56 -5.21 21.44
N GLN A 229 27.61 -5.87 21.95
CA GLN A 229 28.87 -6.05 21.20
C GLN A 229 28.76 -7.08 20.07
N GLU A 230 27.85 -8.04 20.16
CA GLU A 230 27.61 -9.04 19.10
C GLU A 230 26.61 -8.55 18.02
N PHE A 231 25.82 -7.49 18.27
CA PHE A 231 24.76 -7.03 17.37
C PHE A 231 25.10 -5.81 16.47
N VAL A 232 26.26 -5.18 16.65
CA VAL A 232 26.67 -4.02 15.83
C VAL A 232 27.58 -4.47 14.69
N GLY A 233 26.94 -5.02 13.65
CA GLY A 233 27.57 -5.40 12.39
C GLY A 233 26.70 -5.05 11.18
N ALA A 234 26.50 -3.76 10.93
CA ALA A 234 26.24 -3.18 9.61
C ALA A 234 26.15 -1.65 9.75
N GLY A 235 27.04 -0.94 9.06
CA GLY A 235 27.22 0.50 9.22
C GLY A 235 26.01 1.33 8.82
N GLN A 236 25.65 2.29 9.68
CA GLN A 236 25.14 3.64 9.36
C GLN A 236 24.75 4.45 10.61
N VAL A 237 24.78 3.85 11.80
CA VAL A 237 24.36 4.49 13.07
C VAL A 237 25.36 5.54 13.61
N ALA A 238 26.61 5.55 13.13
CA ALA A 238 27.68 6.40 13.65
C ALA A 238 27.46 7.92 13.45
N ARG A 239 26.53 8.35 12.60
CA ARG A 239 26.26 9.80 12.37
C ARG A 239 25.10 10.37 13.17
N ILE A 240 24.15 9.55 13.60
CA ILE A 240 22.96 10.01 14.32
C ILE A 240 23.24 10.11 15.83
N LEU A 241 24.15 9.27 16.35
CA LEU A 241 24.56 9.27 17.76
C LEU A 241 25.48 10.44 18.17
N ALA A 242 26.06 11.18 17.20
CA ALA A 242 27.08 12.20 17.48
C ALA A 242 26.55 13.53 18.07
N GLN A 243 25.23 13.74 18.18
CA GLN A 243 24.68 15.01 18.68
C GLN A 243 23.93 14.93 20.02
N GLY A 244 23.75 13.73 20.62
CA GLY A 244 22.98 13.57 21.86
C GLY A 244 23.75 13.04 23.09
N ILE A 245 24.93 12.44 22.93
CA ILE A 245 25.56 11.60 23.98
C ILE A 245 26.74 12.30 24.69
N GLY A 246 26.76 13.64 24.70
CA GLY A 246 27.85 14.41 25.35
C GLY A 246 27.93 14.33 26.88
N ARG A 247 26.94 13.73 27.58
CA ARG A 247 26.92 13.69 29.07
C ARG A 247 26.96 12.30 29.71
N VAL A 248 26.78 11.22 28.95
CA VAL A 248 26.69 9.85 29.52
C VAL A 248 28.07 9.28 29.87
N ALA A 249 29.14 9.71 29.18
CA ALA A 249 30.49 9.21 29.45
C ALA A 249 31.16 9.80 30.72
N ALA A 250 30.67 10.94 31.23
CA ALA A 250 31.28 11.64 32.37
C ALA A 250 30.92 11.02 33.74
N GLY A 251 29.83 10.26 33.83
CA GLY A 251 29.38 9.60 35.07
C GLY A 251 30.13 8.32 35.43
N LEU A 252 30.93 7.75 34.52
CA LEU A 252 31.60 6.47 34.72
C LEU A 252 32.91 6.52 35.52
N ARG A 253 33.52 7.71 35.70
CA ARG A 253 34.79 7.85 36.45
C ARG A 253 34.62 8.13 37.94
N SER A 254 33.43 8.45 38.44
CA SER A 254 33.21 8.76 39.87
C SER A 254 33.02 7.52 40.76
N LEU A 255 32.86 6.32 40.19
CA LEU A 255 32.51 5.11 40.92
C LEU A 255 33.70 4.31 41.50
N ILE A 256 34.94 4.79 41.34
CA ILE A 256 36.14 4.16 41.94
C ILE A 256 36.42 4.71 43.36
N ARG A 257 35.51 5.52 43.93
CA ARG A 257 35.57 5.94 45.34
C ARG A 257 34.36 5.42 46.12
N PRO A 258 34.55 4.91 47.34
CA PRO A 258 33.43 4.66 48.25
C PRO A 258 32.85 6.03 48.66
N GLY A 259 31.75 6.41 48.01
CA GLY A 259 30.96 7.59 48.35
C GLY A 259 29.81 7.24 49.31
N PRO A 260 29.21 8.25 49.97
CA PRO A 260 28.01 8.06 50.78
C PRO A 260 26.84 7.44 49.96
N PRO A 261 25.84 6.83 50.62
CA PRO A 261 24.71 6.19 49.92
C PRO A 261 24.00 7.17 48.99
N ALA A 262 23.68 6.71 47.77
CA ALA A 262 23.06 7.52 46.73
C ALA A 262 21.66 8.03 47.18
N PRO A 263 21.31 9.29 46.91
CA PRO A 263 19.97 9.82 47.10
C PRO A 263 18.91 8.98 46.36
N ALA A 264 17.72 8.79 46.96
CA ALA A 264 16.63 7.97 46.41
C ALA A 264 16.24 8.35 44.96
N ILE A 265 16.37 9.63 44.60
CA ILE A 265 16.06 10.16 43.26
C ILE A 265 16.98 9.54 42.19
N GLU A 266 18.27 9.39 42.47
CA GLU A 266 19.24 8.83 41.52
C GLU A 266 18.96 7.35 41.21
N VAL A 267 18.48 6.59 42.20
CA VAL A 267 18.14 5.17 42.03
C VAL A 267 16.91 4.98 41.14
N ARG A 268 15.91 5.86 41.27
CA ARG A 268 14.72 5.86 40.41
C ARG A 268 15.08 6.17 38.96
N GLU A 269 15.88 7.21 38.74
CA GLU A 269 16.32 7.60 37.39
C GLU A 269 17.10 6.48 36.69
N ALA A 270 17.98 5.79 37.43
CA ALA A 270 18.69 4.62 36.91
C ALA A 270 17.72 3.47 36.53
N ALA A 271 16.75 3.16 37.39
CA ALA A 271 15.76 2.11 37.11
C ALA A 271 14.90 2.44 35.88
N PHE A 272 14.51 3.71 35.70
CA PHE A 272 13.78 4.16 34.52
C PHE A 272 14.63 4.07 33.27
N ALA A 273 15.89 4.52 33.32
CA ALA A 273 16.81 4.41 32.20
C ALA A 273 17.00 2.95 31.76
N ASP A 274 17.16 2.01 32.70
CA ASP A 274 17.32 0.59 32.40
C ASP A 274 16.04 -0.02 31.78
N LEU A 275 14.85 0.33 32.31
CA LEU A 275 13.57 -0.09 31.74
C LEU A 275 13.37 0.45 30.32
N VAL A 276 13.66 1.74 30.11
CA VAL A 276 13.57 2.38 28.79
C VAL A 276 14.51 1.68 27.80
N ALA A 277 15.76 1.43 28.19
CA ALA A 277 16.72 0.74 27.34
C ALA A 277 16.25 -0.67 26.96
N LEU A 278 15.71 -1.42 27.92
CA LEU A 278 15.18 -2.77 27.68
C LEU A 278 13.95 -2.74 26.76
N ALA A 279 13.02 -1.80 26.99
CA ALA A 279 11.84 -1.64 26.14
C ALA A 279 12.24 -1.28 24.69
N VAL A 280 13.19 -0.35 24.52
CA VAL A 280 13.74 0.00 23.20
C VAL A 280 14.41 -1.19 22.54
N GLN A 281 15.17 -2.01 23.28
CA GLN A 281 15.78 -3.23 22.75
C GLN A 281 14.73 -4.24 22.24
N HIS A 282 13.65 -4.47 23.01
CA HIS A 282 12.57 -5.36 22.59
C HIS A 282 11.81 -4.80 21.39
N ALA A 283 11.57 -3.49 21.34
CA ALA A 283 10.95 -2.83 20.19
C ALA A 283 11.84 -2.90 18.94
N ASP A 284 13.16 -2.71 19.06
CA ASP A 284 14.11 -2.84 17.94
C ASP A 284 14.12 -4.28 17.40
N ALA A 285 14.08 -5.27 18.30
CA ALA A 285 14.00 -6.66 17.91
C ALA A 285 12.63 -7.04 17.30
N ALA A 286 11.53 -6.36 17.66
CA ALA A 286 10.24 -6.52 16.99
C ALA A 286 10.27 -5.90 15.58
N ALA A 287 10.79 -4.68 15.45
CA ALA A 287 10.93 -3.96 14.20
C ALA A 287 11.79 -4.75 13.19
N ARG A 288 12.97 -5.22 13.61
CA ARG A 288 13.85 -6.05 12.77
C ARG A 288 13.17 -7.32 12.29
N ARG A 289 12.50 -8.06 13.17
CA ARG A 289 11.80 -9.30 12.79
C ARG A 289 10.69 -9.01 11.77
N THR A 290 9.92 -7.95 12.01
CA THR A 290 8.88 -7.50 11.07
C THR A 290 9.49 -7.14 9.71
N ALA A 291 10.52 -6.29 9.70
CA ALA A 291 11.19 -5.85 8.49
C ALA A 291 11.87 -7.00 7.72
N THR A 292 12.46 -7.97 8.41
CA THR A 292 13.04 -9.18 7.78
C THR A 292 11.98 -10.05 7.12
N THR A 293 10.77 -10.13 7.66
CA THR A 293 9.68 -10.85 6.96
C THR A 293 9.10 -10.01 5.82
N TRP A 294 8.99 -8.69 6.01
CA TRP A 294 8.44 -7.78 5.00
C TRP A 294 9.31 -7.66 3.75
N ILE A 295 10.64 -7.76 3.87
CA ILE A 295 11.54 -7.62 2.70
C ILE A 295 11.37 -8.74 1.68
N ASP A 296 10.82 -9.89 2.10
CA ASP A 296 10.55 -11.04 1.23
C ASP A 296 9.21 -10.91 0.47
N ASP A 297 8.38 -9.91 0.82
CA ASP A 297 7.10 -9.61 0.18
C ASP A 297 7.22 -8.34 -0.70
N PRO A 298 6.66 -8.30 -1.93
CA PRO A 298 6.77 -7.12 -2.81
C PRO A 298 6.22 -5.82 -2.20
N TYR A 299 5.08 -5.88 -1.51
CA TYR A 299 4.45 -4.71 -0.88
C TYR A 299 5.21 -4.29 0.36
N GLY A 300 5.66 -5.26 1.17
CA GLY A 300 6.52 -5.02 2.32
C GLY A 300 7.87 -4.38 1.94
N ALA A 301 8.52 -4.89 0.89
CA ALA A 301 9.77 -4.37 0.36
C ALA A 301 9.62 -2.93 -0.16
N ALA A 302 8.53 -2.63 -0.87
CA ALA A 302 8.22 -1.27 -1.32
C ALA A 302 8.04 -0.31 -0.12
N ALA A 303 7.27 -0.71 0.89
CA ALA A 303 7.05 0.10 2.10
C ALA A 303 8.36 0.35 2.88
N LEU A 304 9.24 -0.65 2.98
CA LEU A 304 10.55 -0.52 3.63
C LEU A 304 11.50 0.39 2.84
N ALA A 305 11.45 0.36 1.51
CA ALA A 305 12.26 1.22 0.65
C ALA A 305 11.90 2.70 0.83
N GLU A 306 10.60 3.02 0.96
CA GLU A 306 10.15 4.39 1.26
C GLU A 306 10.47 4.82 2.71
N ARG A 307 10.40 3.89 3.66
CA ARG A 307 10.52 4.17 5.10
C ARG A 307 11.60 3.32 5.77
N ALA A 308 12.86 3.58 5.42
CA ALA A 308 14.02 2.86 5.97
C ALA A 308 14.10 2.88 7.52
N ALA A 309 13.47 3.84 8.20
CA ALA A 309 13.40 3.91 9.66
C ALA A 309 12.62 2.74 10.31
N LEU A 310 11.88 1.93 9.54
CA LEU A 310 11.14 0.76 10.05
C LEU A 310 12.05 -0.43 10.42
N TRP A 311 13.33 -0.40 10.05
CA TRP A 311 14.30 -1.43 10.45
C TRP A 311 14.66 -1.43 11.94
N GLY A 312 14.16 -0.45 12.70
CA GLY A 312 14.39 -0.34 14.14
C GLY A 312 13.31 0.43 14.87
N ALA A 313 13.47 0.48 16.20
CA ALA A 313 12.61 1.28 17.05
C ALA A 313 12.69 2.77 16.68
N SER A 314 11.60 3.51 16.91
CA SER A 314 11.55 4.94 16.64
C SER A 314 12.58 5.67 17.48
N PRO A 315 13.31 6.66 16.91
CA PRO A 315 14.24 7.48 17.67
C PRO A 315 13.58 8.18 18.87
N LYS A 316 12.26 8.40 18.82
CA LYS A 316 11.49 9.08 19.87
C LYS A 316 10.98 8.15 20.97
N LEU A 317 11.08 6.83 20.80
CA LEU A 317 10.51 5.85 21.74
C LEU A 317 11.07 6.03 23.15
N GLY A 318 12.39 6.17 23.26
CA GLY A 318 13.06 6.32 24.56
C GLY A 318 12.64 7.58 25.31
N ASP A 319 12.64 8.73 24.64
CA ASP A 319 12.24 10.02 25.22
C ASP A 319 10.77 10.01 25.66
N ARG A 320 9.89 9.43 24.83
CA ARG A 320 8.46 9.30 25.15
C ARG A 320 8.23 8.40 26.37
N LEU A 321 8.82 7.21 26.38
CA LEU A 321 8.73 6.30 27.52
C LEU A 321 9.28 6.94 28.80
N GLY A 322 10.40 7.68 28.72
CA GLY A 322 10.93 8.43 29.87
C GLY A 322 9.92 9.43 30.42
N SER A 323 9.32 10.23 29.54
CA SER A 323 8.26 11.19 29.92
C SER A 323 7.03 10.51 30.53
N ASP A 324 6.59 9.38 29.98
CA ASP A 324 5.43 8.64 30.47
C ASP A 324 5.70 8.01 31.85
N LEU A 325 6.94 7.52 32.08
CA LEU A 325 7.38 7.00 33.37
C LEU A 325 7.49 8.09 34.44
N ASP A 326 7.96 9.29 34.07
CA ASP A 326 8.00 10.44 34.98
C ASP A 326 6.58 10.90 35.36
N ALA A 327 5.66 10.94 34.40
CA ALA A 327 4.26 11.24 34.64
C ALA A 327 3.59 10.18 35.55
N TRP A 328 3.89 8.91 35.30
CA TRP A 328 3.46 7.80 36.16
C TRP A 328 4.00 7.92 37.59
N ALA A 329 5.28 8.25 37.75
CA ALA A 329 5.90 8.47 39.05
C ALA A 329 5.25 9.64 39.82
N ALA A 330 4.93 10.73 39.13
CA ALA A 330 4.20 11.85 39.72
C ALA A 330 2.80 11.44 40.18
N SER A 331 2.08 10.68 39.35
CA SER A 331 0.76 10.13 39.66
C SER A 331 0.76 9.19 40.88
N ILE A 332 1.82 8.40 41.07
CA ILE A 332 2.04 7.63 42.31
C ILE A 332 2.17 8.59 43.50
N GLY A 333 3.01 9.62 43.40
CA GLY A 333 3.20 10.62 44.46
C GLY A 333 1.90 11.32 44.87
N ASP A 334 1.08 11.72 43.90
CA ASP A 334 -0.21 12.37 44.16
C ASP A 334 -1.22 11.43 44.80
N ARG A 335 -1.28 10.15 44.39
CA ARG A 335 -2.12 9.13 45.05
C ARG A 335 -1.71 8.92 46.50
N ILE A 336 -0.41 8.90 46.79
CA ILE A 336 0.12 8.78 48.15
C ILE A 336 -0.27 9.99 49.00
N ARG A 337 -0.18 11.21 48.45
CA ARG A 337 -0.62 12.43 49.12
C ARG A 337 -2.11 12.39 49.45
N ALA A 338 -2.96 12.03 48.48
CA ALA A 338 -4.40 11.94 48.65
C ALA A 338 -4.83 10.90 49.70
N MET A 339 -4.17 9.73 49.74
CA MET A 339 -4.42 8.72 50.78
C MET A 339 -4.00 9.18 52.18
N GLY A 340 -2.96 10.00 52.28
CA GLY A 340 -2.44 10.54 53.53
C GLY A 340 -3.34 11.56 54.22
N GLU A 341 -4.01 12.42 53.45
CA GLU A 341 -4.92 13.47 53.97
C GLU A 341 -6.11 12.89 54.75
N GLN A 342 -6.48 11.64 54.51
CA GLN A 342 -7.64 10.97 55.11
C GLN A 342 -7.33 10.23 56.43
N ARG A 343 -6.06 10.17 56.88
CA ARG A 343 -5.65 9.35 58.05
C ARG A 343 -5.16 10.15 59.26
N LYS A 344 -5.68 9.80 60.45
CA LYS A 344 -5.13 10.24 61.76
C LYS A 344 -3.73 9.64 61.96
N GLY A 345 -2.68 10.45 61.78
CA GLY A 345 -1.27 10.02 61.96
C GLY A 345 -0.31 10.46 60.85
N TRP A 346 -0.83 11.01 59.75
CA TRP A 346 -0.07 11.42 58.55
C TRP A 346 1.05 12.45 58.82
N ALA A 347 0.93 13.26 59.87
CA ALA A 347 1.91 14.30 60.23
C ALA A 347 3.34 13.75 60.46
N ARG A 348 3.48 12.50 60.92
CA ARG A 348 4.78 11.83 61.14
C ARG A 348 5.42 11.30 59.85
N VAL A 349 4.62 11.09 58.81
CA VAL A 349 5.09 10.67 57.48
C VAL A 349 5.40 11.89 56.61
N ALA A 350 4.63 12.97 56.77
CA ALA A 350 4.90 14.25 56.11
C ALA A 350 6.32 14.78 56.37
N SER A 351 6.93 14.48 57.54
CA SER A 351 8.31 14.84 57.86
C SER A 351 9.38 14.04 57.10
N ILE A 352 9.03 12.89 56.53
CA ILE A 352 9.92 12.05 55.69
C ILE A 352 9.88 12.53 54.22
N GLY A 353 8.81 13.23 53.84
CA GLY A 353 8.60 13.78 52.49
C GLY A 353 7.92 12.79 51.54
N VAL A 354 6.88 13.26 50.85
CA VAL A 354 6.09 12.45 49.90
C VAL A 354 6.96 11.85 48.78
N ASN A 355 8.02 12.54 48.37
CA ASN A 355 8.95 12.07 47.35
C ASN A 355 9.72 10.81 47.77
N ALA A 356 10.09 10.70 49.07
CA ALA A 356 10.76 9.51 49.58
C ALA A 356 9.80 8.30 49.54
N VAL A 357 8.56 8.47 50.02
CA VAL A 357 7.53 7.42 50.02
C VAL A 357 7.14 7.01 48.59
N GLY A 358 7.00 7.97 47.68
CA GLY A 358 6.74 7.70 46.26
C GLY A 358 7.87 6.93 45.60
N THR A 359 9.13 7.28 45.89
CA THR A 359 10.28 6.51 45.40
C THR A 359 10.29 5.10 45.97
N SER A 360 9.95 4.93 47.26
CA SER A 360 9.80 3.62 47.88
C SER A 360 8.73 2.78 47.22
N ALA A 361 7.59 3.38 46.87
CA ALA A 361 6.49 2.73 46.18
C ALA A 361 6.88 2.29 44.76
N ILE A 362 7.56 3.15 44.00
CA ILE A 362 8.10 2.83 42.68
C ILE A 362 9.11 1.69 42.78
N LEU A 363 10.05 1.77 43.72
CA LEU A 363 11.02 0.70 43.98
C LEU A 363 10.31 -0.60 44.41
N ALA A 364 9.25 -0.53 45.20
CA ALA A 364 8.46 -1.71 45.56
C ALA A 364 7.80 -2.36 44.34
N VAL A 365 7.34 -1.57 43.36
CA VAL A 365 6.92 -2.09 42.06
C VAL A 365 8.08 -2.84 41.42
N PHE A 366 9.27 -2.27 41.28
CA PHE A 366 10.41 -2.99 40.67
C PHE A 366 10.85 -4.24 41.48
N VAL A 367 10.86 -4.17 42.81
CA VAL A 367 11.23 -5.26 43.73
C VAL A 367 10.23 -6.41 43.70
N HIS A 368 8.93 -6.13 43.58
CA HIS A 368 7.89 -7.16 43.44
C HIS A 368 7.67 -7.59 41.99
N THR A 369 8.10 -6.78 41.01
CA THR A 369 8.15 -7.20 39.60
C THR A 369 9.34 -8.14 39.39
N GLY A 370 10.48 -7.94 40.05
CA GLY A 370 11.65 -8.81 39.98
C GLY A 370 12.14 -9.22 41.37
N GLY A 371 11.91 -10.47 41.76
CA GLY A 371 12.22 -11.04 43.08
C GLY A 371 13.65 -10.78 43.55
N LEU A 372 13.83 -9.71 44.34
CA LEU A 372 15.06 -9.39 45.07
C LEU A 372 15.15 -10.19 46.38
N THR A 373 14.94 -11.51 46.33
CA THR A 373 15.22 -12.39 47.47
C THR A 373 16.57 -13.07 47.26
N GLY A 374 17.61 -12.41 47.76
CA GLY A 374 18.84 -13.01 48.27
C GLY A 374 19.65 -13.91 47.33
N ALA A 375 20.75 -13.38 46.78
CA ALA A 375 22.06 -14.04 46.92
C ALA A 375 23.22 -13.18 46.36
N GLU A 376 23.03 -12.41 45.29
CA GLU A 376 24.19 -11.86 44.58
C GLU A 376 23.97 -10.40 44.14
N VAL A 377 24.68 -9.50 44.84
CA VAL A 377 25.15 -8.13 44.48
C VAL A 377 24.91 -7.15 45.64
N GLY A 378 26.02 -6.78 46.26
CA GLY A 378 26.11 -5.81 47.34
C GLY A 378 25.72 -4.39 46.90
N ILE A 379 25.27 -3.62 47.89
CA ILE A 379 24.84 -2.21 47.86
C ILE A 379 23.33 -2.00 47.57
N THR A 380 22.69 -2.73 46.64
CA THR A 380 21.26 -2.49 46.29
C THR A 380 20.26 -3.11 47.28
N ALA A 381 20.59 -4.26 47.88
CA ALA A 381 19.69 -4.94 48.83
C ALA A 381 19.53 -4.20 50.17
N ALA A 382 20.50 -3.37 50.56
CA ALA A 382 20.49 -2.69 51.86
C ALA A 382 19.45 -1.55 51.95
N THR A 383 19.07 -0.93 50.83
CA THR A 383 18.06 0.15 50.78
C THR A 383 16.63 -0.36 50.59
N ALA A 384 16.43 -1.54 49.97
CA ALA A 384 15.10 -2.11 49.73
C ALA A 384 14.44 -2.66 51.01
N VAL A 385 15.22 -3.32 51.88
CA VAL A 385 14.73 -3.85 53.17
C VAL A 385 14.28 -2.72 54.13
N ILE A 386 14.82 -1.52 53.95
CA ILE A 386 14.44 -0.33 54.73
C ILE A 386 13.09 0.26 54.26
N ASN A 387 12.67 -0.01 53.02
CA ASN A 387 11.47 0.60 52.40
C ASN A 387 10.15 -0.11 52.70
N GLN A 388 10.16 -1.43 52.91
CA GLN A 388 8.91 -2.18 53.10
C GLN A 388 8.19 -1.80 54.40
N LYS A 389 8.93 -1.67 55.50
CA LYS A 389 8.36 -1.18 56.77
C LYS A 389 7.88 0.27 56.70
N LEU A 390 8.48 1.06 55.82
CA LEU A 390 8.10 2.46 55.59
C LEU A 390 6.79 2.53 54.82
N LEU A 391 6.60 1.69 53.80
CA LEU A 391 5.34 1.55 53.07
C LEU A 391 4.24 0.94 53.98
N GLU A 392 4.54 -0.11 54.74
CA GLU A 392 3.59 -0.71 55.70
C GLU A 392 3.15 0.28 56.78
N ALA A 393 4.07 1.12 57.28
CA ALA A 393 3.74 2.18 58.24
C ALA A 393 2.83 3.26 57.64
N VAL A 394 2.89 3.47 56.33
CA VAL A 394 2.09 4.47 55.60
C VAL A 394 0.72 3.92 55.18
N PHE A 395 0.70 2.76 54.53
CA PHE A 395 -0.49 2.20 53.87
C PHE A 395 -1.21 1.16 54.75
N GLY A 396 -0.51 0.48 55.67
CA GLY A 396 -0.95 -0.77 56.30
C GLY A 396 -0.77 -1.97 55.36
N GLU A 397 -0.42 -3.15 55.89
CA GLU A 397 -0.04 -4.35 55.12
C GLU A 397 -1.01 -4.70 53.98
N ALA A 398 -2.33 -4.68 54.23
CA ALA A 398 -3.34 -5.06 53.23
C ALA A 398 -3.43 -4.08 52.04
N ASN A 399 -3.06 -2.81 52.21
CA ASN A 399 -3.17 -1.80 51.16
C ASN A 399 -1.93 -1.70 50.27
N VAL A 400 -0.76 -2.15 50.77
CA VAL A 400 0.50 -2.12 49.99
C VAL A 400 0.39 -3.03 48.76
N ALA A 401 -0.13 -4.25 48.93
CA ALA A 401 -0.25 -5.21 47.84
C ALA A 401 -1.19 -4.70 46.72
N ALA A 402 -2.36 -4.17 47.08
CA ALA A 402 -3.32 -3.61 46.12
C ALA A 402 -2.74 -2.39 45.38
N PHE A 403 -2.03 -1.52 46.09
CA PHE A 403 -1.36 -0.36 45.50
C PHE A 403 -0.27 -0.77 44.50
N VAL A 404 0.59 -1.72 44.87
CA VAL A 404 1.66 -2.23 44.01
C VAL A 404 1.09 -2.92 42.77
N SER A 405 0.02 -3.71 42.94
CA SER A 405 -0.70 -4.33 41.81
C SER A 405 -1.19 -3.27 40.82
N ARG A 406 -1.85 -2.21 41.33
CA ARG A 406 -2.38 -1.16 40.47
C ARG A 406 -1.27 -0.37 39.76
N ALA A 407 -0.20 -0.04 40.47
CA ALA A 407 0.94 0.65 39.88
C ALA A 407 1.60 -0.19 38.76
N ARG A 408 1.63 -1.53 38.91
CA ARG A 408 2.10 -2.46 37.89
C ARG A 408 1.18 -2.52 36.68
N GLU A 409 -0.15 -2.51 36.88
CA GLU A 409 -1.12 -2.40 35.77
C GLU A 409 -0.91 -1.11 34.97
N ASP A 410 -0.77 0.02 35.67
CA ASP A 410 -0.53 1.32 35.04
C ASP A 410 0.80 1.31 34.23
N LEU A 411 1.86 0.69 34.76
CA LEU A 411 3.12 0.51 34.04
C LEU A 411 2.96 -0.39 32.80
N GLY A 412 2.20 -1.48 32.93
CA GLY A 412 1.88 -2.36 31.82
C GLY A 412 1.19 -1.62 30.68
N ALA A 413 0.22 -0.77 31.00
CA ALA A 413 -0.51 0.04 30.03
C ALA A 413 0.40 1.04 29.29
N ILE A 414 1.38 1.64 29.96
CA ILE A 414 2.38 2.52 29.33
C ILE A 414 3.20 1.74 28.30
N LEU A 415 3.67 0.55 28.67
CA LEU A 415 4.44 -0.31 27.76
C LEU A 415 3.58 -0.83 26.60
N ASP A 416 2.32 -1.17 26.84
CA ASP A 416 1.39 -1.62 25.81
C ASP A 416 1.13 -0.51 24.79
N ALA A 417 0.87 0.72 25.25
CA ALA A 417 0.70 1.88 24.38
C ALA A 417 1.95 2.18 23.55
N ALA A 418 3.14 2.12 24.15
CA ALA A 418 4.39 2.35 23.45
C ALA A 418 4.65 1.30 22.35
N PHE A 419 4.37 0.02 22.61
CA PHE A 419 4.51 -1.05 21.61
C PHE A 419 3.45 -0.97 20.52
N ALA A 420 2.21 -0.61 20.87
CA ALA A 420 1.14 -0.38 19.89
C ALA A 420 1.52 0.76 18.93
N ASP A 421 2.02 1.88 19.44
CA ASP A 421 2.45 3.00 18.60
C ASP A 421 3.60 2.62 17.66
N GLU A 422 4.56 1.83 18.15
CA GLU A 422 5.66 1.35 17.33
C GLU A 422 5.20 0.39 16.24
N ARG A 423 4.24 -0.50 16.54
CA ARG A 423 3.59 -1.36 15.57
C ARG A 423 2.82 -0.54 14.53
N ASP A 424 2.08 0.48 14.94
CA ASP A 424 1.23 1.30 14.05
C ASP A 424 2.03 2.08 13.01
N ARG A 425 3.35 2.25 13.21
CA ARG A 425 4.28 2.76 12.19
C ARG A 425 4.30 1.87 10.93
N PHE A 426 4.18 0.55 11.09
CA PHE A 426 4.09 -0.40 9.98
C PHE A 426 2.75 -0.26 9.26
N GLY A 427 1.64 -0.14 9.99
CA GLY A 427 0.34 0.10 9.36
C GLY A 427 0.28 1.42 8.60
N SER A 428 0.85 2.48 9.16
CA SER A 428 1.01 3.76 8.47
C SER A 428 1.90 3.67 7.23
N ALA A 429 2.76 2.64 7.14
CA ALA A 429 3.67 2.46 6.02
C ALA A 429 2.99 1.92 4.77
N LEU A 430 2.02 1.02 4.95
CA LEU A 430 1.25 0.40 3.87
C LEU A 430 0.15 1.32 3.31
N GLY A 431 -0.01 2.51 3.89
CA GLY A 431 -1.12 3.41 3.56
C GLY A 431 -2.40 3.02 4.30
N GLY A 432 -3.40 3.90 4.26
CA GLY A 432 -4.71 3.57 4.80
C GLY A 432 -5.35 2.49 3.94
N LEU A 433 -5.70 1.35 4.54
CA LEU A 433 -6.62 0.42 3.90
C LEU A 433 -7.91 1.19 3.58
N PRO A 434 -8.40 1.18 2.33
CA PRO A 434 -9.77 1.61 2.09
C PRO A 434 -10.69 0.82 3.03
N PRO A 435 -11.79 1.42 3.51
CA PRO A 435 -12.71 0.76 4.43
C PRO A 435 -13.08 -0.65 3.92
N ALA A 436 -13.43 -1.53 4.85
CA ALA A 436 -13.70 -2.96 4.61
C ALA A 436 -14.81 -3.28 3.59
N ASP A 437 -15.37 -2.27 2.93
CA ASP A 437 -16.11 -2.44 1.69
C ASP A 437 -15.20 -3.18 0.71
N ASP A 438 -15.60 -4.40 0.38
CA ASP A 438 -14.93 -5.30 -0.55
C ASP A 438 -14.96 -4.69 -1.95
N LEU A 439 -14.02 -3.78 -2.24
CA LEU A 439 -13.94 -3.06 -3.50
C LEU A 439 -13.90 -4.04 -4.67
N GLY A 440 -13.21 -5.18 -4.53
CA GLY A 440 -13.24 -6.26 -5.50
C GLY A 440 -14.66 -6.76 -5.75
N THR A 441 -15.41 -7.11 -4.70
CA THR A 441 -16.82 -7.49 -4.83
C THR A 441 -17.71 -6.38 -5.38
N VAL A 442 -17.54 -5.13 -4.94
CA VAL A 442 -18.31 -3.98 -5.46
C VAL A 442 -18.08 -3.78 -6.95
N LEU A 443 -16.82 -3.87 -7.40
CA LEU A 443 -16.43 -3.79 -8.80
C LEU A 443 -17.07 -4.93 -9.60
N ARG A 444 -16.93 -6.19 -9.14
CA ARG A 444 -17.56 -7.35 -9.79
C ARG A 444 -19.08 -7.22 -9.88
N ASP A 445 -19.73 -6.78 -8.81
CA ASP A 445 -21.17 -6.57 -8.79
C ASP A 445 -21.60 -5.45 -9.72
N ALA A 446 -20.85 -4.35 -9.77
CA ALA A 446 -21.10 -3.26 -10.72
C ALA A 446 -20.97 -3.74 -12.17
N ALA A 447 -19.92 -4.50 -12.48
CA ALA A 447 -19.69 -5.06 -13.81
C ALA A 447 -20.80 -6.06 -14.20
N ARG A 448 -21.18 -6.97 -13.30
CA ARG A 448 -22.30 -7.92 -13.51
C ARG A 448 -23.64 -7.22 -13.71
N ARG A 449 -23.90 -6.10 -13.02
CA ARG A 449 -25.11 -5.31 -13.23
C ARG A 449 -25.08 -4.60 -14.59
N ALA A 450 -23.95 -4.00 -14.94
CA ALA A 450 -23.78 -3.32 -16.22
C ALA A 450 -23.94 -4.28 -17.41
N SER A 451 -23.37 -5.49 -17.32
CA SER A 451 -23.46 -6.51 -18.39
C SER A 451 -24.84 -7.13 -18.56
N ARG A 452 -25.77 -6.89 -17.62
CA ARG A 452 -27.16 -7.40 -17.66
C ARG A 452 -28.17 -6.35 -18.09
N VAL A 453 -27.71 -5.12 -18.38
CA VAL A 453 -28.59 -4.08 -18.91
C VAL A 453 -29.10 -4.52 -20.27
N ASP A 454 -30.42 -4.61 -20.40
CA ASP A 454 -31.04 -4.89 -21.69
C ASP A 454 -30.84 -3.65 -22.58
N VAL A 455 -30.16 -3.86 -23.71
CA VAL A 455 -29.88 -2.82 -24.70
C VAL A 455 -30.92 -2.84 -25.83
N SER A 456 -32.01 -3.61 -25.66
CA SER A 456 -33.12 -3.74 -26.63
C SER A 456 -33.82 -2.43 -26.97
#